data_AF-K9F1K5-F1
#
_entry.id   AF-K9F1K5-F1
#
_cell.length_a   1.000
_cell.length_b   1.000
_cell.length_c   1.000
_cell.angle_alpha   90.00
_cell.angle_beta   90.00
_cell.angle_gamma   90.00
#
_symmetry.space_group_name_H-M   'P 1'
#
loop_
_entity.id
_entity.type
_entity.pdbx_description
1 polymer ?
#
loop_
_entity_poly.entity_id
_entity_poly.type
_entity_poly.pdbx_seq_one_letter_code
_entity_poly.pdbx_strand_id
1 'polypeptide(L)'
;MNLDEIEDFYVNAVFPRLPEVSQSFIRSDEDLDDFEMMIDDYLQFSLIHGVELPDEILDATETEVRSAWDPELYERTLGWIAKHR
;
A
#
# COMPACT_ATOMS: atom_id res chain seq x y z
N MET A 1 9.22 5.48 10.17
CA MET A 1 8.73 6.67 9.48
C MET A 1 7.56 7.21 10.26
N ASN A 2 7.42 8.53 10.33
CA ASN A 2 6.19 9.18 10.80
C ASN A 2 5.14 9.21 9.67
N LEU A 3 3.91 9.66 9.96
CA LEU A 3 2.80 9.66 9.00
C LEU A 3 3.10 10.52 7.76
N ASP A 4 3.68 11.71 7.96
CA ASP A 4 4.03 12.63 6.87
C ASP A 4 5.10 12.02 5.93
N GLU A 5 6.07 11.29 6.50
CA GLU A 5 7.09 10.56 5.73
C GLU A 5 6.50 9.39 4.92
N ILE A 6 5.48 8.72 5.46
CA ILE A 6 4.76 7.64 4.76
C ILE A 6 3.94 8.21 3.60
N GLU A 7 3.23 9.31 3.84
CA GLU A 7 2.48 10.02 2.81
C GLU A 7 3.37 10.47 1.66
N ASP A 8 4.47 11.17 1.99
CA ASP A 8 5.41 11.69 1.00
C ASP A 8 6.02 10.56 0.17
N PHE A 9 6.33 9.41 0.79
CA PHE A 9 6.80 8.23 0.09
C PHE A 9 5.75 7.70 -0.90
N TYR A 10 4.50 7.52 -0.48
CA TYR A 10 3.46 7.01 -1.38
C TYR A 10 3.18 7.96 -2.54
N VAL A 11 3.05 9.25 -2.28
CA VAL A 11 2.76 10.26 -3.31
C VAL A 11 3.91 10.41 -4.31
N ASN A 12 5.16 10.42 -3.85
CA ASN A 12 6.30 10.74 -4.72
C ASN A 12 7.03 9.52 -5.28
N ALA A 13 7.03 8.40 -4.57
CA ALA A 13 7.78 7.20 -4.98
C ALA A 13 6.89 6.09 -5.54
N VAL A 14 5.67 5.91 -5.01
CA VAL A 14 4.77 4.83 -5.40
C VAL A 14 3.79 5.28 -6.47
N PHE A 15 3.05 6.36 -6.25
CA PHE A 15 2.02 6.87 -7.16
C PHE A 15 2.49 6.95 -8.63
N PRO A 16 3.67 7.51 -8.95
CA PRO A 16 4.10 7.65 -10.34
C PRO A 16 4.47 6.31 -11.00
N ARG A 17 4.67 5.25 -10.22
CA ARG A 17 5.02 3.90 -10.70
C ARG A 17 3.80 3.02 -10.93
N LEU A 18 2.63 3.42 -10.42
CA LEU A 18 1.38 2.71 -10.66
C LEU A 18 0.88 2.94 -12.09
N PRO A 19 0.12 2.01 -12.69
CA PRO A 19 -0.55 2.25 -13.96
C PRO A 19 -1.53 3.43 -13.89
N GLU A 20 -1.75 4.11 -15.02
CA GLU A 20 -2.63 5.28 -15.10
C GLU A 20 -4.04 5.03 -14.57
N VAL A 21 -4.57 3.81 -14.76
CA VAL A 21 -5.90 3.42 -14.26
C VAL A 21 -5.94 3.43 -12.72
N SER A 22 -4.90 2.91 -12.09
CA SER A 22 -4.76 2.87 -10.62
C SER A 22 -4.51 4.26 -10.05
N GLN A 23 -3.70 5.06 -10.72
CA GLN A 23 -3.51 6.48 -10.38
C GLN A 23 -4.82 7.28 -10.45
N SER A 24 -5.64 7.01 -11.48
CA SER A 24 -6.94 7.66 -11.63
C SER A 24 -7.94 7.25 -10.55
N PHE A 25 -7.86 6.01 -10.07
CA PHE A 25 -8.71 5.51 -8.99
C PHE A 25 -8.34 6.17 -7.65
N ILE A 26 -7.05 6.16 -7.30
CA ILE A 26 -6.56 6.81 -6.07
C ILE A 26 -6.95 8.29 -6.04
N ARG A 27 -6.80 9.01 -7.16
CA ARG A 27 -7.21 10.42 -7.26
C ARG A 27 -8.72 10.65 -7.14
N SER A 28 -9.56 9.69 -7.53
CA SER A 28 -11.00 9.83 -7.32
C SER A 28 -11.40 9.62 -5.86
N ASP A 29 -10.58 8.89 -5.10
CA ASP A 29 -10.81 8.63 -3.67
C ASP A 29 -10.14 9.70 -2.77
N GLU A 30 -9.15 10.46 -3.26
CA GLU A 30 -8.57 11.63 -2.55
C GLU A 30 -9.63 12.66 -2.13
N ASP A 31 -10.75 12.77 -2.86
CA ASP A 31 -11.86 13.67 -2.53
C ASP A 31 -12.58 13.29 -1.21
N LEU A 32 -12.26 12.13 -0.62
CA LEU A 32 -12.84 11.64 0.64
C LEU A 32 -12.09 12.08 1.91
N ASP A 33 -10.91 12.70 1.76
CA ASP A 33 -10.07 13.21 2.88
C ASP A 33 -9.77 12.11 3.95
N ASP A 34 -9.75 10.84 3.52
CA ASP A 34 -9.47 9.69 4.36
C ASP A 34 -8.08 9.13 4.04
N PHE A 35 -7.12 9.58 4.84
CA PHE A 35 -5.72 9.23 4.70
C PHE A 35 -5.45 7.71 4.84
N GLU A 36 -6.20 7.04 5.73
CA GLU A 36 -6.04 5.60 5.96
C GLU A 36 -6.51 4.81 4.72
N MET A 37 -7.63 5.22 4.14
CA MET A 37 -8.15 4.64 2.90
C MET A 37 -7.19 4.84 1.72
N MET A 38 -6.61 6.03 1.61
CA MET A 38 -5.63 6.34 0.56
C MET A 38 -4.37 5.46 0.68
N ILE A 39 -3.83 5.27 1.89
CA ILE A 39 -2.70 4.36 2.14
C ILE A 39 -3.07 2.92 1.74
N ASP A 40 -4.27 2.47 2.09
CA ASP A 40 -4.74 1.13 1.74
C ASP A 40 -4.80 0.92 0.22
N ASP A 41 -5.26 1.91 -0.54
CA ASP A 41 -5.26 1.85 -2.01
C ASP A 41 -3.84 1.79 -2.57
N TYR A 42 -2.94 2.64 -2.07
CA TYR A 42 -1.54 2.62 -2.47
C TYR A 42 -0.90 1.25 -2.24
N LEU A 43 -1.15 0.65 -1.07
CA LEU A 43 -0.70 -0.70 -0.75
C LEU A 43 -1.31 -1.70 -1.73
N GLN A 44 -2.63 -1.73 -1.88
CA GLN A 44 -3.31 -2.68 -2.77
C GLN A 44 -2.81 -2.60 -4.22
N PHE A 45 -2.67 -1.41 -4.78
CA PHE A 45 -2.18 -1.27 -6.15
C PHE A 45 -0.69 -1.60 -6.28
N SER A 46 0.12 -1.32 -5.25
CA SER A 46 1.52 -1.77 -5.20
C SER A 46 1.59 -3.30 -5.19
N LEU A 47 0.72 -3.96 -4.43
CA LEU A 47 0.59 -5.42 -4.40
C LEU A 47 0.22 -5.98 -5.78
N ILE A 48 -0.81 -5.41 -6.42
CA ILE A 48 -1.34 -5.87 -7.71
C ILE A 48 -0.31 -5.69 -8.83
N HIS A 49 0.44 -4.59 -8.82
CA HIS A 49 1.34 -4.21 -9.92
C HIS A 49 2.80 -4.56 -9.66
N GLY A 50 3.13 -5.15 -8.50
CA GLY A 50 4.49 -5.55 -8.15
C GLY A 50 5.44 -4.35 -8.00
N VAL A 51 4.94 -3.25 -7.46
CA VAL A 51 5.79 -2.09 -7.14
C VAL A 51 6.56 -2.39 -5.87
N GLU A 52 7.88 -2.31 -5.94
CA GLU A 52 8.76 -2.48 -4.78
C GLU A 52 8.50 -1.39 -3.73
N LEU A 53 8.38 -1.83 -2.47
CA LEU A 53 8.21 -0.97 -1.30
C LEU A 53 9.41 -1.16 -0.35
N PRO A 54 9.78 -0.14 0.45
CA PRO A 54 10.81 -0.25 1.46
C PRO A 54 10.48 -1.32 2.50
N ASP A 55 11.51 -2.00 3.01
CA ASP A 55 11.35 -3.03 4.07
C ASP A 55 10.58 -2.50 5.29
N GLU A 56 10.75 -1.23 5.65
CA GLU A 56 10.04 -0.63 6.77
C GLU A 56 8.52 -0.55 6.54
N ILE A 57 8.07 -0.29 5.31
CA ILE A 57 6.65 -0.33 4.93
C ILE A 57 6.16 -1.76 4.95
N LEU A 58 6.96 -2.70 4.40
CA LEU A 58 6.63 -4.12 4.40
C LEU A 58 6.47 -4.68 5.82
N ASP A 59 7.34 -4.29 6.75
CA ASP A 59 7.30 -4.69 8.17
C ASP A 59 6.04 -4.15 8.88
N ALA A 60 5.68 -2.89 8.59
CA ALA A 60 4.46 -2.27 9.11
C ALA A 60 3.21 -2.99 8.58
N THR A 61 3.11 -3.19 7.26
CA THR A 61 2.01 -3.93 6.63
C THR A 61 1.94 -5.37 7.13
N GLU A 62 3.08 -6.05 7.30
CA GLU A 62 3.13 -7.41 7.86
C GLU A 62 2.56 -7.45 9.29
N THR A 63 2.86 -6.44 10.12
CA THR A 63 2.36 -6.35 11.50
C THR A 63 0.85 -6.12 11.54
N GLU A 64 0.35 -5.17 10.75
CA GLU A 64 -1.09 -4.85 10.68
C GLU A 64 -1.89 -6.04 10.14
N VAL A 65 -1.45 -6.65 9.05
CA VAL A 65 -2.16 -7.77 8.42
C VAL A 65 -2.15 -9.02 9.29
N ARG A 66 -1.13 -9.23 10.12
CA ARG A 66 -1.13 -10.30 11.14
C ARG A 66 -2.25 -10.14 12.18
N SER A 67 -2.82 -8.95 12.31
CA SER A 67 -3.98 -8.67 13.15
C SER A 67 -5.31 -8.67 12.38
N ALA A 68 -5.28 -8.87 11.06
CA ALA A 68 -6.48 -8.91 10.22
C ALA A 68 -7.37 -10.12 10.54
N TRP A 69 -8.68 -9.89 10.43
CA TRP A 69 -9.72 -10.87 10.71
C TRP A 69 -10.00 -11.84 9.54
N ASP A 70 -9.54 -11.52 8.34
CA ASP A 70 -9.71 -12.33 7.12
C ASP A 70 -8.45 -13.17 6.81
N PRO A 71 -8.50 -14.51 6.96
CA PRO A 71 -7.37 -15.39 6.69
C PRO A 71 -6.89 -15.39 5.23
N GLU A 72 -7.79 -15.19 4.25
CA GLU A 72 -7.42 -15.18 2.83
C GLU A 72 -6.62 -13.92 2.50
N LEU A 73 -7.09 -12.76 3.00
CA LEU A 73 -6.38 -11.50 2.87
C LEU A 73 -5.01 -11.56 3.57
N TYR A 74 -4.97 -12.16 4.75
CA TYR A 74 -3.74 -12.41 5.51
C TYR A 74 -2.72 -13.23 4.71
N GLU A 75 -3.09 -14.41 4.23
CA GLU A 75 -2.16 -15.29 3.52
C GLU A 75 -1.68 -14.67 2.20
N ARG A 76 -2.57 -14.01 1.47
CA ARG A 76 -2.25 -13.39 0.18
C ARG A 76 -1.22 -12.26 0.35
N THR A 77 -1.43 -11.38 1.33
CA THR A 77 -0.55 -10.23 1.55
C THR A 77 0.81 -10.67 2.10
N LEU A 78 0.86 -11.61 3.06
CA LEU A 78 2.14 -12.15 3.53
C LEU A 78 2.93 -12.87 2.42
N GLY A 79 2.24 -13.63 1.57
CA GLY A 79 2.86 -14.30 0.43
C GLY A 79 3.46 -13.33 -0.60
N TRP A 80 2.90 -12.12 -0.72
CA TRP A 80 3.48 -11.06 -1.54
C TRP A 80 4.68 -10.41 -0.86
N ILE A 81 4.57 -10.05 0.43
CA ILE A 81 5.67 -9.44 1.19
C ILE A 81 6.91 -10.34 1.13
N ALA A 82 6.75 -11.65 1.31
CA ALA A 82 7.84 -12.62 1.22
C ALA A 82 8.50 -12.72 -0.18
N LYS A 83 7.82 -12.29 -1.26
CA LYS A 83 8.38 -12.28 -2.62
C LYS A 83 9.08 -10.97 -2.98
N HIS A 84 8.84 -9.90 -2.23
CA HIS A 84 9.29 -8.54 -2.57
C HIS A 84 10.26 -7.98 -1.52
N ARG A 85 10.57 -8.75 -0.47
CA ARG A 85 11.88 -8.72 0.21
C ARG A 85 12.92 -9.47 -0.63
#